data_AF-A0A9W4KFA8-F1
#
_entry.id   AF-A0A9W4KFA8-F1
#
_cell.length_a   1.000
_cell.length_b   1.000
_cell.length_c   1.000
_cell.angle_alpha   90.00
_cell.angle_beta   90.00
_cell.angle_gamma   90.00
#
_symmetry.space_group_name_H-M   'P 1'
#
loop_
_entity.id
_entity.type
_entity.pdbx_description
1 polymer ?
#
loop_
_entity_poly.entity_id
_entity_poly.type
_entity_poly.pdbx_seq_one_letter_code
_entity_poly.pdbx_strand_id
1 'polypeptide(L)'
;MPLAASDEDAATLSSQEQSSSIWKRFSARLSGAFSGADPRVCVAFWLFGLINNVLYVIILSAAVDLVGPDVPKGVVLLADVIPSFVTKLLAPYFIHLVPYWVRVFVFAFLSSVGMLVVAMSPGYTDGGTISSKIAGIILASLSCGAGELSFVGLTHFYGPFSLAAWGSGTGAAGLIGAGAYALATSALGFSVHVTLLVSACLPAIMVMSFFVVLPRSSLRSTESGADRYRVVEGGGEVEEDEMDYGAGREDEGLLGVSHNSPARKAIHVNQGRSWQDQTRTNLRRIKGLFIPFMVPMLLVYIAEYVINQGVAPTLLFPLSESPFEHFRSFYPTYNAIYQIGVFISRSSTPFYRIHNLYLPSLLQVVNLALLTLHALFDFIPTVWLVFIIVFWEGLLGGVVYVNTFAEIADRVPKEDREFSLGATTVSDSAGICIAGLLSMGWEVWLCSWQVGHGRDYCRQKT
;
A
#
# COMPACT_ATOMS: atom_id res chain seq x y z
N MET A 1 51.87 29.06 34.70
CA MET A 1 51.44 28.93 33.30
C MET A 1 50.40 27.82 33.22
N PRO A 2 49.10 28.11 33.01
CA PRO A 2 48.19 27.12 32.47
C PRO A 2 48.26 27.19 30.93
N LEU A 3 48.42 26.02 30.30
CA LEU A 3 48.44 25.85 28.85
C LEU A 3 47.08 26.23 28.27
N ALA A 4 47.10 27.11 27.26
CA ALA A 4 45.93 27.45 26.47
C ALA A 4 45.46 26.20 25.70
N ALA A 5 44.20 25.82 25.88
CA ALA A 5 43.56 24.83 25.04
C ALA A 5 43.58 25.33 23.59
N SER A 6 44.03 24.50 22.67
CA SER A 6 44.09 24.76 21.23
C SER A 6 42.70 25.07 20.67
N ASP A 7 42.59 26.07 19.78
CA ASP A 7 41.35 26.44 19.10
C ASP A 7 40.68 25.25 18.35
N GLU A 8 41.43 24.20 18.03
CA GLU A 8 40.93 22.94 17.45
C GLU A 8 40.06 22.12 18.43
N ASP A 9 40.36 22.15 19.73
CA ASP A 9 39.57 21.46 20.76
C ASP A 9 38.24 22.18 21.02
N ALA A 10 38.21 23.50 20.90
CA ALA A 10 36.99 24.31 21.02
C ALA A 10 36.07 24.16 19.79
N ALA A 11 36.64 24.01 18.59
CA ALA A 11 35.88 23.74 17.36
C ALA A 11 35.27 22.33 17.33
N THR A 12 35.97 21.34 17.86
CA THR A 12 35.47 19.96 17.97
C THR A 12 34.41 19.80 19.06
N LEU A 13 34.55 20.50 20.20
CA LEU A 13 33.51 20.55 21.24
C LEU A 13 32.23 21.27 20.77
N SER A 14 32.34 22.39 20.08
CA SER A 14 31.18 23.14 19.57
C SER A 14 30.43 22.41 18.45
N SER A 15 31.13 21.67 17.58
CA SER A 15 30.50 20.81 16.56
C SER A 15 29.84 19.56 17.16
N GLN A 16 30.41 18.96 18.21
CA GLN A 16 29.76 17.88 18.98
C GLN A 16 28.53 18.39 19.75
N GLU A 17 28.58 19.57 20.36
CA GLU A 17 27.42 20.17 21.04
C GLU A 17 26.30 20.54 20.06
N GLN A 18 26.62 21.13 18.89
CA GLN A 18 25.65 21.42 17.84
C GLN A 18 25.00 20.15 17.28
N SER A 19 25.79 19.12 16.99
CA SER A 19 25.28 17.81 16.56
C SER A 19 24.35 17.21 17.63
N SER A 20 24.75 17.23 18.91
CA SER A 20 23.92 16.76 20.02
C SER A 20 22.62 17.56 20.16
N SER A 21 22.63 18.86 19.86
CA SER A 21 21.45 19.73 19.89
C SER A 21 20.48 19.46 18.74
N ILE A 22 21.00 19.16 17.54
CA ILE A 22 20.22 18.78 16.37
C ILE A 22 19.59 17.41 16.58
N TRP A 23 20.35 16.43 17.08
CA TRP A 23 19.84 15.11 17.44
C TRP A 23 18.80 15.17 18.55
N LYS A 24 18.98 16.03 19.58
CA LYS A 24 17.96 16.25 20.62
C LYS A 24 16.71 16.94 20.07
N ARG A 25 16.84 17.93 19.18
CA ARG A 25 15.70 18.60 18.52
C ARG A 25 14.98 17.67 17.55
N PHE A 26 15.72 16.84 16.81
CA PHE A 26 15.20 15.82 15.92
C PHE A 26 14.49 14.73 16.72
N SER A 27 15.10 14.23 17.79
CA SER A 27 14.52 13.26 18.72
C SER A 27 13.27 13.83 19.42
N ALA A 28 13.28 15.10 19.83
CA ALA A 28 12.11 15.76 20.41
C ALA A 28 10.99 15.97 19.37
N ARG A 29 11.32 16.30 18.11
CA ARG A 29 10.35 16.34 17.01
C ARG A 29 9.81 14.97 16.65
N LEU A 30 10.65 13.93 16.69
CA LEU A 30 10.27 12.54 16.47
C LEU A 30 9.33 12.08 17.57
N SER A 31 9.69 12.29 18.84
CA SER A 31 8.88 11.97 20.02
C SER A 31 7.56 12.76 20.02
N GLY A 32 7.59 14.04 19.65
CA GLY A 32 6.38 14.86 19.48
C GLY A 32 5.48 14.38 18.33
N ALA A 33 6.06 13.90 17.23
CA ALA A 33 5.31 13.32 16.11
C ALA A 33 4.68 11.96 16.47
N PHE A 34 5.17 11.25 17.48
CA PHE A 34 4.55 10.03 18.02
C PHE A 34 3.63 10.29 19.23
N SER A 35 3.41 11.55 19.62
CA SER A 35 2.50 11.90 20.71
C SER A 35 1.06 11.53 20.35
N GLY A 36 0.52 10.50 21.02
CA GLY A 36 -0.81 9.95 20.76
C GLY A 36 -0.84 8.68 19.89
N ALA A 37 0.31 8.16 19.45
CA ALA A 37 0.39 6.89 18.76
C ALA A 37 0.35 5.72 19.76
N ASP A 38 -0.66 4.86 19.67
CA ASP A 38 -0.66 3.59 20.41
C ASP A 38 0.32 2.61 19.74
N PRO A 39 1.43 2.23 20.40
CA PRO A 39 2.42 1.34 19.81
C PRO A 39 1.83 -0.02 19.42
N ARG A 40 0.79 -0.49 20.11
CA ARG A 40 0.12 -1.75 19.77
C ARG A 40 -0.63 -1.64 18.45
N VAL A 41 -1.28 -0.50 18.19
CA VAL A 41 -1.93 -0.22 16.91
C VAL A 41 -0.90 -0.15 15.80
N CYS A 42 0.20 0.59 16.01
CA CYS A 42 1.27 0.69 15.02
C CYS A 42 1.87 -0.68 14.68
N VAL A 43 2.21 -1.49 15.69
CA VAL A 43 2.74 -2.85 15.46
C VAL A 43 1.73 -3.73 14.74
N ALA A 44 0.45 -3.69 15.15
CA ALA A 44 -0.57 -4.53 14.54
C ALA A 44 -0.77 -4.22 13.05
N PHE A 45 -0.93 -2.93 12.70
CA PHE A 45 -1.11 -2.50 11.32
C PHE A 45 0.15 -2.65 10.48
N TRP A 46 1.34 -2.50 11.06
CA TRP A 46 2.60 -2.78 10.38
C TRP A 46 2.70 -4.27 10.01
N LEU A 47 2.37 -5.17 10.94
CA LEU A 47 2.32 -6.61 10.68
C LEU A 47 1.24 -6.98 9.64
N PHE A 48 0.06 -6.35 9.69
CA PHE A 48 -0.96 -6.57 8.66
C PHE A 48 -0.44 -6.16 7.28
N GLY A 49 0.16 -4.97 7.16
CA GLY A 49 0.70 -4.48 5.89
C GLY A 49 1.82 -5.36 5.36
N LEU A 50 2.73 -5.78 6.24
CA LEU A 50 3.84 -6.66 5.92
C LEU A 50 3.36 -8.03 5.43
N ILE A 51 2.59 -8.75 6.25
CA ILE A 51 2.20 -10.14 5.96
C ILE A 51 1.24 -10.23 4.77
N ASN A 52 0.36 -9.25 4.60
CA ASN A 52 -0.55 -9.21 3.44
C ASN A 52 0.21 -9.15 2.10
N ASN A 53 1.38 -8.49 2.06
CA ASN A 53 2.13 -8.25 0.83
C ASN A 53 3.40 -9.11 0.69
N VAL A 54 3.96 -9.63 1.79
CA VAL A 54 5.24 -10.37 1.74
C VAL A 54 5.14 -11.66 0.93
N LEU A 55 3.98 -12.33 0.99
CA LEU A 55 3.76 -13.60 0.27
C LEU A 55 3.70 -13.39 -1.24
N TYR A 56 3.09 -12.28 -1.67
CA TYR A 56 3.11 -11.82 -3.05
C TYR A 56 4.56 -11.63 -3.53
N VAL A 57 5.38 -10.93 -2.74
CA VAL A 57 6.79 -10.67 -3.09
C VAL A 57 7.61 -11.96 -3.15
N ILE A 58 7.38 -12.90 -2.22
CA ILE A 58 8.08 -14.20 -2.21
C ILE A 58 7.70 -15.03 -3.45
N ILE A 59 6.42 -15.07 -3.82
CA ILE A 59 5.93 -15.76 -5.02
C ILE A 59 6.57 -15.17 -6.29
N LEU A 60 6.61 -13.84 -6.41
CA LEU A 60 7.25 -13.18 -7.55
C LEU A 60 8.77 -13.42 -7.59
N SER A 61 9.43 -13.44 -6.44
CA SER A 61 10.87 -13.74 -6.33
C SER A 61 11.16 -15.18 -6.74
N ALA A 62 10.27 -16.11 -6.37
CA ALA A 62 10.34 -17.52 -6.76
C ALA A 62 9.82 -17.80 -8.18
N ALA A 63 9.20 -16.83 -8.86
CA ALA A 63 8.50 -17.07 -10.12
C ALA A 63 9.39 -17.70 -11.19
N VAL A 64 10.62 -17.20 -11.36
CA VAL A 64 11.60 -17.77 -12.32
C VAL A 64 11.93 -19.22 -11.97
N ASP A 65 12.09 -19.51 -10.68
CA ASP A 65 12.40 -20.86 -10.21
C ASP A 65 11.17 -21.79 -10.29
N LEU A 66 9.95 -21.23 -10.28
CA LEU A 66 8.69 -21.96 -10.28
C LEU A 66 8.16 -22.30 -11.67
N VAL A 67 8.19 -21.36 -12.62
CA VAL A 67 7.62 -21.54 -13.97
C VAL A 67 8.66 -21.72 -15.07
N GLY A 68 9.96 -21.57 -14.75
CA GLY A 68 11.05 -21.68 -15.70
C GLY A 68 11.25 -20.43 -16.56
N PRO A 69 12.32 -20.39 -17.38
CA PRO A 69 12.68 -19.23 -18.18
C PRO A 69 11.75 -19.00 -19.39
N ASP A 70 11.03 -20.04 -19.83
CA ASP A 70 10.22 -20.02 -21.06
C ASP A 70 8.86 -19.32 -20.88
N VAL A 71 8.41 -19.12 -19.63
CA VAL A 71 7.15 -18.42 -19.35
C VAL A 71 7.42 -16.93 -19.17
N PRO A 72 6.77 -16.04 -19.95
CA PRO A 72 6.95 -14.60 -19.78
C PRO A 72 6.58 -14.16 -18.36
N LYS A 73 7.48 -13.44 -17.70
CA LYS A 73 7.27 -12.94 -16.32
C LYS A 73 5.99 -12.11 -16.20
N GLY A 74 5.61 -11.39 -17.26
CA GLY A 74 4.37 -10.64 -17.32
C GLY A 74 3.11 -11.51 -17.18
N VAL A 75 3.12 -12.79 -17.62
CA VAL A 75 1.97 -13.68 -17.47
C VAL A 75 1.78 -14.07 -16.01
N VAL A 76 2.87 -14.37 -15.29
CA VAL A 76 2.83 -14.66 -13.85
C VAL A 76 2.31 -13.45 -13.08
N LEU A 77 2.80 -12.25 -13.42
CA LEU A 77 2.30 -11.02 -12.83
C LEU A 77 0.82 -10.79 -13.12
N LEU A 78 0.35 -10.95 -14.36
CA LEU A 78 -1.07 -10.78 -14.66
C LEU A 78 -1.95 -11.79 -13.93
N ALA A 79 -1.50 -13.05 -13.83
CA ALA A 79 -2.18 -14.08 -13.05
C ALA A 79 -2.27 -13.73 -11.56
N ASP A 80 -1.35 -12.90 -11.07
CA ASP A 80 -1.28 -12.45 -9.68
C ASP A 80 -2.00 -11.11 -9.44
N VAL A 81 -2.15 -10.24 -10.45
CA VAL A 81 -2.76 -8.92 -10.27
C VAL A 81 -4.25 -8.92 -10.62
N ILE A 82 -4.65 -9.66 -11.65
CA ILE A 82 -6.05 -9.69 -12.12
C ILE A 82 -7.02 -10.18 -11.03
N PRO A 83 -6.75 -11.27 -10.28
CA PRO A 83 -7.67 -11.72 -9.24
C PRO A 83 -7.83 -10.69 -8.11
N SER A 84 -6.73 -10.07 -7.68
CA SER A 84 -6.74 -8.97 -6.71
C SER A 84 -7.55 -7.77 -7.22
N PHE A 85 -7.37 -7.36 -8.48
CA PHE A 85 -8.14 -6.29 -9.11
C PHE A 85 -9.65 -6.60 -9.13
N VAL A 86 -10.03 -7.80 -9.58
CA VAL A 86 -11.44 -8.24 -9.59
C VAL A 86 -12.01 -8.26 -8.18
N THR A 87 -11.22 -8.72 -7.21
CA THR A 87 -11.61 -8.74 -5.79
C THR A 87 -11.87 -7.33 -5.28
N LYS A 88 -10.98 -6.38 -5.53
CA LYS A 88 -11.15 -4.98 -5.12
C LYS A 88 -12.33 -4.31 -5.83
N LEU A 89 -12.63 -4.71 -7.06
CA LEU A 89 -13.79 -4.19 -7.80
C LEU A 89 -15.12 -4.68 -7.22
N LEU A 90 -15.19 -5.96 -6.81
CA LEU A 90 -16.44 -6.60 -6.38
C LEU A 90 -16.65 -6.57 -4.86
N ALA A 91 -15.59 -6.73 -4.08
CA ALA A 91 -15.67 -6.87 -2.63
C ALA A 91 -16.31 -5.69 -1.89
N PRO A 92 -16.09 -4.41 -2.25
CA PRO A 92 -16.74 -3.28 -1.56
C PRO A 92 -18.27 -3.38 -1.47
N TYR A 93 -18.91 -4.07 -2.43
CA TYR A 93 -20.37 -4.22 -2.48
C TYR A 93 -20.94 -5.23 -1.48
N PHE A 94 -20.15 -6.16 -0.96
CA PHE A 94 -20.64 -7.20 -0.04
C PHE A 94 -19.76 -7.37 1.21
N ILE A 95 -18.54 -6.84 1.22
CA ILE A 95 -17.59 -7.09 2.31
C ILE A 95 -18.09 -6.56 3.65
N HIS A 96 -18.90 -5.50 3.64
CA HIS A 96 -19.55 -4.93 4.83
C HIS A 96 -20.49 -5.92 5.54
N LEU A 97 -20.98 -6.96 4.86
CA LEU A 97 -21.84 -7.99 5.45
C LEU A 97 -21.05 -8.97 6.34
N VAL A 98 -19.74 -9.07 6.14
CA VAL A 98 -18.87 -10.01 6.86
C VAL A 98 -18.10 -9.24 7.93
N PRO A 99 -18.10 -9.66 9.20
CA PRO A 99 -17.34 -8.97 10.24
C PRO A 99 -15.83 -9.22 10.11
N TYR A 100 -15.02 -8.24 10.53
CA TYR A 100 -13.57 -8.23 10.38
C TYR A 100 -12.85 -9.50 10.88
N TRP A 101 -13.30 -10.07 12.00
CA TRP A 101 -12.68 -11.28 12.55
C TRP A 101 -12.81 -12.50 11.62
N VAL A 102 -13.95 -12.64 10.90
CA VAL A 102 -14.13 -13.70 9.89
C VAL A 102 -13.23 -13.42 8.69
N ARG A 103 -13.19 -12.16 8.23
CA ARG A 103 -12.36 -11.74 7.09
C ARG A 103 -10.89 -12.15 7.29
N VAL A 104 -10.32 -11.86 8.46
CA VAL A 104 -8.92 -12.18 8.78
C VAL A 104 -8.64 -13.69 8.72
N PHE A 105 -9.54 -14.54 9.24
CA PHE A 105 -9.39 -15.99 9.12
C PHE A 105 -9.48 -16.47 7.67
N VAL A 106 -10.44 -15.95 6.90
CA VAL A 106 -10.61 -16.28 5.49
C VAL A 106 -9.35 -15.91 4.70
N PHE A 107 -8.80 -14.72 4.90
CA PHE A 107 -7.57 -14.28 4.21
C PHE A 107 -6.38 -15.15 4.63
N ALA A 108 -6.21 -15.41 5.92
CA ALA A 108 -5.13 -16.27 6.38
C ALA A 108 -5.22 -17.69 5.79
N PHE A 109 -6.43 -18.25 5.73
CA PHE A 109 -6.69 -19.55 5.13
C PHE A 109 -6.41 -19.55 3.62
N LEU A 110 -6.98 -18.63 2.85
CA LEU A 110 -6.76 -18.54 1.40
C LEU A 110 -5.27 -18.37 1.07
N SER A 111 -4.58 -17.50 1.81
CA SER A 111 -3.15 -17.25 1.61
C SER A 111 -2.29 -18.47 1.95
N SER A 112 -2.57 -19.14 3.07
CA SER A 112 -1.84 -20.35 3.47
C SER A 112 -2.08 -21.50 2.48
N VAL A 113 -3.32 -21.70 2.05
CA VAL A 113 -3.68 -22.72 1.05
C VAL A 113 -3.06 -22.40 -0.30
N GLY A 114 -3.13 -21.14 -0.75
CA GLY A 114 -2.50 -20.70 -2.00
C GLY A 114 -1.01 -21.00 -2.00
N MET A 115 -0.34 -20.69 -0.89
CA MET A 115 1.09 -20.98 -0.74
C MET A 115 1.36 -22.51 -0.69
N LEU A 116 0.59 -23.29 0.06
CA LEU A 116 0.74 -24.74 0.08
C LEU A 116 0.55 -25.38 -1.31
N VAL A 117 -0.43 -24.91 -2.08
CA VAL A 117 -0.68 -25.40 -3.45
C VAL A 117 0.51 -25.13 -4.36
N VAL A 118 1.11 -23.93 -4.29
CA VAL A 118 2.33 -23.62 -5.08
C VAL A 118 3.52 -24.47 -4.61
N ALA A 119 3.70 -24.64 -3.30
CA ALA A 119 4.81 -25.41 -2.73
C ALA A 119 4.73 -26.92 -3.04
N MET A 120 3.53 -27.49 -3.06
CA MET A 120 3.28 -28.92 -3.31
C MET A 120 3.16 -29.25 -4.80
N SER A 121 3.06 -28.25 -5.67
CA SER A 121 2.97 -28.49 -7.11
C SER A 121 4.32 -29.00 -7.65
N PRO A 122 4.35 -30.14 -8.36
CA PRO A 122 5.59 -30.68 -8.92
C PRO A 122 6.29 -29.70 -9.88
N GLY A 123 7.61 -29.87 -10.00
CA GLY A 123 8.45 -29.08 -10.90
C GLY A 123 8.03 -29.24 -12.36
N TYR A 124 8.28 -28.21 -13.17
CA TYR A 124 8.03 -28.23 -14.63
C TYR A 124 8.74 -29.40 -15.32
N THR A 125 9.85 -29.88 -14.75
CA THR A 125 10.64 -31.03 -15.20
C THR A 125 9.92 -32.37 -15.14
N ASP A 126 8.85 -32.51 -14.35
CA ASP A 126 8.16 -33.79 -14.11
C ASP A 126 6.80 -33.90 -14.83
N GLY A 127 6.53 -33.03 -15.82
CA GLY A 127 5.25 -33.02 -16.54
C GLY A 127 4.07 -32.49 -15.71
N GLY A 128 4.35 -31.77 -14.62
CA GLY A 128 3.34 -31.13 -13.79
C GLY A 128 2.57 -30.03 -14.52
N THR A 129 1.26 -29.97 -14.32
CA THR A 129 0.42 -28.91 -14.89
C THR A 129 0.76 -27.55 -14.29
N ILE A 130 1.21 -26.59 -15.11
CA ILE A 130 1.43 -25.18 -14.70
C ILE A 130 0.17 -24.59 -14.03
N SER A 131 -1.00 -25.10 -14.40
CA SER A 131 -2.30 -24.73 -13.88
C SER A 131 -2.43 -24.81 -12.34
N SER A 132 -1.79 -25.79 -11.67
CA SER A 132 -1.86 -25.89 -10.20
C SER A 132 -1.07 -24.77 -9.53
N LYS A 133 0.11 -24.40 -10.08
CA LYS A 133 0.88 -23.25 -9.59
C LYS A 133 0.11 -21.96 -9.75
N ILE A 134 -0.47 -21.74 -10.95
CA ILE A 134 -1.30 -20.56 -11.23
C ILE A 134 -2.53 -20.52 -10.30
N ALA A 135 -3.17 -21.67 -10.03
CA ALA A 135 -4.30 -21.72 -9.10
C ALA A 135 -3.91 -21.28 -7.68
N GLY A 136 -2.75 -21.72 -7.19
CA GLY A 136 -2.23 -21.28 -5.88
C GLY A 136 -1.91 -19.78 -5.84
N ILE A 137 -1.33 -19.24 -6.93
CA ILE A 137 -1.07 -17.80 -7.08
C ILE A 137 -2.40 -17.01 -7.06
N ILE A 138 -3.42 -17.47 -7.79
CA ILE A 138 -4.74 -16.83 -7.79
C ILE A 138 -5.34 -16.81 -6.38
N LEU A 139 -5.28 -17.91 -5.62
CA LEU A 139 -5.78 -17.95 -4.24
C LEU A 139 -5.06 -16.95 -3.32
N ALA A 140 -3.74 -16.86 -3.43
CA ALA A 140 -2.94 -15.90 -2.68
C ALA A 140 -3.27 -14.45 -3.08
N SER A 141 -3.47 -14.19 -4.37
CA SER A 141 -3.87 -12.89 -4.93
C SER A 141 -5.24 -12.43 -4.43
N LEU A 142 -6.25 -13.31 -4.43
CA LEU A 142 -7.58 -13.03 -3.88
C LEU A 142 -7.49 -12.62 -2.40
N SER A 143 -6.66 -13.32 -1.62
CA SER A 143 -6.42 -12.98 -0.21
C SER A 143 -5.77 -11.60 -0.06
N CYS A 144 -4.71 -11.32 -0.84
CA CYS A 144 -3.99 -10.05 -0.75
C CYS A 144 -4.90 -8.85 -1.09
N GLY A 145 -5.69 -8.97 -2.17
CA GLY A 145 -6.61 -7.92 -2.59
C GLY A 145 -7.75 -7.66 -1.60
N ALA A 146 -8.37 -8.72 -1.08
CA ALA A 146 -9.42 -8.59 -0.05
C ALA A 146 -8.87 -8.11 1.30
N GLY A 147 -7.64 -8.53 1.64
CA GLY A 147 -6.91 -8.12 2.83
C GLY A 147 -6.60 -6.64 2.82
N GLU A 148 -6.00 -6.13 1.74
CA GLU A 148 -5.72 -4.70 1.60
C GLU A 148 -7.00 -3.86 1.73
N LEU A 149 -8.06 -4.23 1.01
CA LEU A 149 -9.36 -3.57 1.11
C LEU A 149 -9.85 -3.48 2.56
N SER A 150 -9.75 -4.59 3.30
CA SER A 150 -10.23 -4.68 4.67
C SER A 150 -9.35 -3.91 5.65
N PHE A 151 -8.03 -4.10 5.61
CA PHE A 151 -7.13 -3.46 6.57
C PHE A 151 -7.01 -1.96 6.34
N VAL A 152 -7.03 -1.51 5.07
CA VAL A 152 -7.10 -0.07 4.77
C VAL A 152 -8.43 0.50 5.27
N GLY A 153 -9.56 -0.19 5.08
CA GLY A 153 -10.83 0.20 5.70
C GLY A 153 -10.79 0.26 7.23
N LEU A 154 -10.11 -0.70 7.86
CA LEU A 154 -9.96 -0.79 9.31
C LEU A 154 -9.18 0.40 9.91
N THR A 155 -8.29 1.05 9.13
CA THR A 155 -7.55 2.24 9.57
C THR A 155 -8.48 3.38 10.01
N HIS A 156 -9.70 3.42 9.47
CA HIS A 156 -10.72 4.40 9.87
C HIS A 156 -10.94 4.43 11.39
N PHE A 157 -10.95 3.26 12.05
CA PHE A 157 -11.25 3.12 13.47
C PHE A 157 -10.06 3.40 14.39
N TYR A 158 -8.83 3.42 13.84
CA TYR A 158 -7.59 3.44 14.62
C TYR A 158 -6.73 4.70 14.38
N GLY A 159 -7.24 5.65 13.59
CA GLY A 159 -6.65 6.97 13.41
C GLY A 159 -5.45 7.01 12.45
N PRO A 160 -4.83 8.18 12.26
CA PRO A 160 -3.84 8.42 11.20
C PRO A 160 -2.58 7.55 11.28
N PHE A 161 -2.12 7.19 12.49
CA PHE A 161 -0.94 6.36 12.67
C PHE A 161 -1.13 4.92 12.19
N SER A 162 -2.37 4.41 12.20
CA SER A 162 -2.67 3.09 11.68
C SER A 162 -2.44 3.00 10.16
N LEU A 163 -2.81 4.05 9.42
CA LEU A 163 -2.56 4.15 7.99
C LEU A 163 -1.06 4.27 7.67
N ALA A 164 -0.33 5.07 8.44
CA ALA A 164 1.12 5.20 8.29
C ALA A 164 1.85 3.88 8.59
N ALA A 165 1.43 3.16 9.65
CA ALA A 165 2.01 1.87 10.00
C ALA A 165 1.70 0.79 8.95
N TRP A 166 0.45 0.75 8.45
CA TRP A 166 0.07 -0.10 7.32
C TRP A 166 0.93 0.20 6.09
N GLY A 167 0.99 1.48 5.68
CA GLY A 167 1.80 1.93 4.54
C GLY A 167 3.26 1.53 4.69
N SER A 168 3.87 1.78 5.85
CA SER A 168 5.25 1.37 6.15
C SER A 168 5.44 -0.15 6.05
N GLY A 169 4.52 -0.95 6.62
CA GLY A 169 4.56 -2.42 6.55
C GLY A 169 4.48 -2.94 5.11
N THR A 170 3.60 -2.36 4.29
CA THR A 170 3.50 -2.73 2.86
C THR A 170 4.78 -2.38 2.07
N GLY A 171 5.43 -1.26 2.36
CA GLY A 171 6.72 -0.91 1.74
C GLY A 171 7.87 -1.82 2.21
N ALA A 172 7.86 -2.23 3.48
CA ALA A 172 8.83 -3.17 4.03
C ALA A 172 8.68 -4.58 3.43
N ALA A 173 7.49 -4.97 2.99
CA ALA A 173 7.23 -6.29 2.41
C ALA A 173 8.07 -6.59 1.16
N GLY A 174 8.34 -5.57 0.32
CA GLY A 174 9.23 -5.70 -0.83
C GLY A 174 10.66 -6.10 -0.42
N LEU A 175 11.22 -5.36 0.54
CA LEU A 175 12.57 -5.59 1.04
C LEU A 175 12.70 -6.89 1.84
N ILE A 176 11.77 -7.11 2.77
CA ILE A 176 11.77 -8.28 3.65
C ILE A 176 11.44 -9.54 2.85
N GLY A 177 10.49 -9.50 1.91
CA GLY A 177 10.12 -10.66 1.11
C GLY A 177 11.24 -11.11 0.19
N ALA A 178 11.81 -10.20 -0.60
CA ALA A 178 12.92 -10.51 -1.49
C ALA A 178 14.18 -10.89 -0.70
N GLY A 179 14.48 -10.16 0.38
CA GLY A 179 15.62 -10.45 1.25
C GLY A 179 15.50 -11.79 1.98
N ALA A 180 14.32 -12.12 2.51
CA ALA A 180 14.08 -13.40 3.17
C ALA A 180 14.17 -14.58 2.19
N TYR A 181 13.64 -14.41 0.97
CA TYR A 181 13.78 -15.42 -0.08
C TYR A 181 15.24 -15.64 -0.44
N ALA A 182 15.98 -14.58 -0.76
CA ALA A 182 17.40 -14.65 -1.12
C ALA A 182 18.27 -15.21 0.02
N LEU A 183 17.98 -14.85 1.28
CA LEU A 183 18.69 -15.41 2.43
C LEU A 183 18.43 -16.91 2.56
N ALA A 184 17.18 -17.34 2.41
CA ALA A 184 16.82 -18.75 2.52
C ALA A 184 17.44 -19.60 1.40
N THR A 185 17.40 -19.13 0.16
CA THR A 185 17.89 -19.90 -1.00
C THR A 185 19.40 -19.78 -1.20
N SER A 186 19.97 -18.57 -1.12
CA SER A 186 21.39 -18.34 -1.43
C SER A 186 22.33 -18.49 -0.23
N ALA A 187 21.94 -18.04 0.96
CA ALA A 187 22.82 -18.06 2.13
C ALA A 187 22.66 -19.32 2.99
N LEU A 188 21.42 -19.77 3.19
CA LEU A 188 21.12 -20.96 3.99
C LEU A 188 21.04 -22.25 3.16
N GLY A 189 21.00 -22.13 1.82
CA GLY A 189 20.94 -23.28 0.91
C GLY A 189 19.64 -24.10 1.01
N PHE A 190 18.55 -23.51 1.51
CA PHE A 190 17.26 -24.19 1.55
C PHE A 190 16.68 -24.32 0.14
N SER A 191 16.07 -25.48 -0.13
CA SER A 191 15.30 -25.68 -1.36
C SER A 191 14.12 -24.70 -1.41
N VAL A 192 13.79 -24.23 -2.62
CA VAL A 192 12.63 -23.36 -2.89
C VAL A 192 11.36 -23.94 -2.27
N HIS A 193 11.15 -25.26 -2.33
CA HIS A 193 10.01 -25.93 -1.72
C HIS A 193 9.92 -25.70 -0.20
N VAL A 194 11.05 -25.78 0.51
CA VAL A 194 11.10 -25.58 1.97
C VAL A 194 10.83 -24.12 2.32
N THR A 195 11.43 -23.19 1.58
CA THR A 195 11.21 -21.74 1.77
C THR A 195 9.74 -21.36 1.59
N LEU A 196 9.09 -21.91 0.55
CA LEU A 196 7.68 -21.71 0.26
C LEU A 196 6.78 -22.36 1.32
N LEU A 197 7.11 -23.56 1.82
CA LEU A 197 6.38 -24.23 2.89
C LEU A 197 6.43 -23.44 4.20
N VAL A 198 7.61 -22.93 4.58
CA VAL A 198 7.78 -22.05 5.76
C VAL A 198 6.99 -20.75 5.59
N SER A 199 6.98 -20.19 4.37
CA SER A 199 6.23 -18.98 4.05
C SER A 199 4.71 -19.19 4.20
N ALA A 200 4.19 -20.40 3.99
CA ALA A 200 2.78 -20.72 4.20
C ALA A 200 2.31 -20.55 5.66
N CYS A 201 3.23 -20.49 6.63
CA CYS A 201 2.91 -20.23 8.03
C CYS A 201 2.83 -18.74 8.38
N LEU A 202 3.34 -17.84 7.53
CA LEU A 202 3.35 -16.40 7.77
C LEU A 202 1.94 -15.78 8.00
N PRO A 203 0.86 -16.22 7.32
CA PRO A 203 -0.48 -15.70 7.60
C PRO A 203 -0.96 -15.94 9.04
N ALA A 204 -0.37 -16.89 9.78
CA ALA A 204 -0.68 -17.06 11.20
C ALA A 204 -0.30 -15.82 12.02
N ILE A 205 0.77 -15.10 11.63
CA ILE A 205 1.19 -13.84 12.26
C ILE A 205 0.10 -12.77 12.09
N MET A 206 -0.56 -12.72 10.93
CA MET A 206 -1.68 -11.81 10.67
C MET A 206 -2.86 -12.10 11.63
N VAL A 207 -3.20 -13.37 11.84
CA VAL A 207 -4.23 -13.75 12.82
C VAL A 207 -3.81 -13.36 14.24
N MET A 208 -2.58 -13.71 14.65
CA MET A 208 -2.07 -13.38 15.98
C MET A 208 -2.06 -11.87 16.24
N SER A 209 -1.66 -11.08 15.24
CA SER A 209 -1.67 -9.62 15.31
C SER A 209 -3.09 -9.07 15.56
N PHE A 210 -4.12 -9.63 14.90
CA PHE A 210 -5.51 -9.18 15.05
C PHE A 210 -6.13 -9.54 16.41
N PHE A 211 -5.82 -10.72 16.96
CA PHE A 211 -6.42 -11.20 18.20
C PHE A 211 -5.66 -10.76 19.46
N VAL A 212 -4.33 -10.66 19.38
CA VAL A 212 -3.46 -10.43 20.55
C VAL A 212 -2.94 -9.00 20.61
N VAL A 213 -2.51 -8.44 19.48
CA VAL A 213 -1.81 -7.15 19.46
C VAL A 213 -2.80 -5.99 19.32
N LEU A 214 -3.79 -6.10 18.44
CA LEU A 214 -4.72 -5.01 18.15
C LEU A 214 -5.69 -4.75 19.34
N PRO A 215 -5.72 -3.53 19.91
CA PRO A 215 -6.65 -3.20 21.00
C PRO A 215 -8.10 -3.13 20.48
N ARG A 216 -9.00 -3.91 21.08
CA ARG A 216 -10.41 -4.00 20.66
C ARG A 216 -11.31 -2.89 21.20
N SER A 217 -10.81 -2.07 22.12
CA SER A 217 -11.56 -0.97 22.74
C SER A 217 -12.09 0.01 21.69
N SER A 218 -11.27 0.39 20.70
CA SER A 218 -11.61 1.35 19.65
C SER A 218 -12.70 0.87 18.68
N LEU A 219 -12.80 -0.45 18.44
CA LEU A 219 -13.88 -1.03 17.62
C LEU A 219 -15.23 -0.97 18.34
N ARG A 220 -15.24 -1.15 19.67
CA ARG A 220 -16.47 -1.14 20.49
C ARG A 220 -17.01 0.27 20.77
N SER A 221 -16.15 1.27 20.92
CA SER A 221 -16.59 2.66 21.17
C SER A 221 -17.26 3.30 19.95
N THR A 222 -16.87 2.92 18.73
CA THR A 222 -17.54 3.41 17.51
C THR A 222 -18.86 2.67 17.23
N GLU A 223 -18.96 1.37 17.52
CA GLU A 223 -20.24 0.65 17.48
C GLU A 223 -21.27 1.22 18.47
N SER A 224 -20.85 1.60 19.68
CA SER A 224 -21.71 2.31 20.64
C SER A 224 -22.02 3.77 20.25
N GLY A 225 -21.25 4.38 19.34
CA GLY A 225 -21.51 5.71 18.79
C GLY A 225 -22.55 5.72 17.66
N ALA A 226 -22.66 4.63 16.90
CA ALA A 226 -23.67 4.46 15.86
C ALA A 226 -25.10 4.41 16.43
N ASP A 227 -25.26 4.01 17.70
CA ASP A 227 -26.54 4.00 18.42
C ASP A 227 -26.98 5.40 18.93
N ARG A 228 -26.12 6.43 18.80
CA ARG A 228 -26.41 7.79 19.29
C ARG A 228 -26.75 8.80 18.19
N TYR A 229 -26.81 8.39 16.93
CA TYR A 229 -27.17 9.26 15.81
C TYR A 229 -28.39 8.70 15.06
N ARG A 230 -29.56 8.71 15.72
CA ARG A 230 -30.85 8.75 14.99
C ARG A 230 -31.24 10.20 14.78
N VAL A 231 -31.16 10.57 13.52
CA VAL A 231 -31.58 11.81 12.87
C VAL A 231 -32.96 12.26 13.35
N VAL A 232 -33.04 13.52 13.82
CA VAL A 232 -34.26 14.33 13.76
C VAL A 232 -34.46 14.67 12.29
N GLU A 233 -35.49 14.14 11.65
CA GLU A 233 -35.94 14.63 10.34
C GLU A 233 -37.47 14.63 10.23
N GLY A 234 -37.95 15.70 9.58
CA GLY A 234 -39.33 15.96 9.18
C GLY A 234 -39.86 17.19 9.93
N GLY A 235 -39.95 18.41 9.38
CA GLY A 235 -40.08 18.82 7.98
C GLY A 235 -41.49 19.41 7.77
N GLY A 236 -41.57 20.71 7.51
CA GLY A 236 -42.79 21.48 7.23
C GLY A 236 -42.94 22.65 8.22
N GLU A 237 -43.25 23.89 7.85
CA GLU A 237 -43.64 24.55 6.61
C GLU A 237 -43.20 26.02 6.75
N VAL A 238 -42.99 26.70 5.62
CA VAL A 238 -42.86 28.16 5.57
C VAL A 238 -44.25 28.74 5.75
N GLU A 239 -44.46 29.58 6.76
CA GLU A 239 -45.42 30.70 6.73
C GLU A 239 -45.12 31.70 7.86
N GLU A 240 -45.54 32.93 7.61
CA GLU A 240 -45.06 34.23 8.07
C GLU A 240 -45.45 34.56 9.53
N ASP A 241 -44.63 35.33 10.24
CA ASP A 241 -45.07 36.62 10.81
C ASP A 241 -43.96 37.40 11.54
N GLU A 242 -44.17 38.70 11.57
CA GLU A 242 -43.25 39.81 11.76
C GLU A 242 -42.72 40.06 13.19
N MET A 243 -41.62 40.83 13.22
CA MET A 243 -41.28 41.92 14.16
C MET A 243 -40.64 41.67 15.55
N ASP A 244 -39.44 42.24 15.64
CA ASP A 244 -38.95 43.19 16.67
C ASP A 244 -37.95 42.72 17.76
N TYR A 245 -37.02 43.65 18.03
CA TYR A 245 -35.82 43.63 18.85
C TYR A 245 -36.07 43.40 20.35
N GLY A 246 -35.11 42.76 21.05
CA GLY A 246 -35.07 42.80 22.50
C GLY A 246 -33.88 42.07 23.13
N ALA A 247 -33.13 42.77 23.97
CA ALA A 247 -31.87 42.36 24.59
C ALA A 247 -32.04 41.64 25.95
N GLY A 248 -30.95 41.01 26.43
CA GLY A 248 -30.71 40.67 27.85
C GLY A 248 -30.90 39.18 28.17
N ARG A 249 -29.87 38.42 28.55
CA ARG A 249 -29.19 38.31 29.85
C ARG A 249 -29.88 37.32 30.80
N GLU A 250 -29.14 36.23 31.09
CA GLU A 250 -29.03 35.46 32.35
C GLU A 250 -30.27 35.40 33.27
N ASP A 251 -30.83 34.22 33.57
CA ASP A 251 -30.49 33.45 34.78
C ASP A 251 -31.33 32.16 34.94
N GLU A 252 -30.87 31.33 35.87
CA GLU A 252 -31.21 29.98 36.31
C GLU A 252 -32.67 29.61 36.70
N GLY A 253 -32.91 28.28 36.73
CA GLY A 253 -33.86 27.59 37.63
C GLY A 253 -35.18 27.20 36.95
N LEU A 254 -35.87 26.11 37.29
CA LEU A 254 -35.76 25.14 38.36
C LEU A 254 -36.86 24.07 38.10
N LEU A 255 -36.47 22.79 38.14
CA LEU A 255 -37.24 21.58 38.53
C LEU A 255 -38.69 21.36 38.04
N GLY A 256 -38.92 20.16 37.47
CA GLY A 256 -40.28 19.61 37.33
C GLY A 256 -40.35 18.24 36.68
N VAL A 257 -39.72 17.23 37.28
CA VAL A 257 -39.88 15.82 36.90
C VAL A 257 -41.34 15.39 37.10
N SER A 258 -41.95 14.80 36.08
CA SER A 258 -43.09 13.89 36.27
C SER A 258 -43.02 12.74 35.28
N HIS A 259 -42.85 11.53 35.84
CA HIS A 259 -42.88 10.26 35.16
C HIS A 259 -44.28 9.97 34.60
N ASN A 260 -44.36 9.49 33.37
CA ASN A 260 -45.29 8.42 32.98
C ASN A 260 -44.90 7.85 31.60
N SER A 261 -44.21 6.71 31.61
CA SER A 261 -44.31 5.68 30.57
C SER A 261 -45.25 4.60 31.10
N PRO A 262 -46.03 3.84 30.30
CA PRO A 262 -45.63 3.35 28.98
C PRO A 262 -46.76 3.28 27.92
N ALA A 263 -46.44 3.59 26.66
CA ALA A 263 -47.16 3.05 25.52
C ALA A 263 -46.14 2.55 24.50
N ARG A 264 -45.97 1.23 24.45
CA ARG A 264 -45.16 0.50 23.48
C ARG A 264 -45.70 0.79 22.07
N LYS A 265 -45.15 1.78 21.37
CA LYS A 265 -45.27 1.86 19.91
C LYS A 265 -44.14 1.04 19.32
N ALA A 266 -44.54 -0.04 18.64
CA ALA A 266 -43.66 -0.94 17.93
C ALA A 266 -42.69 -0.17 17.04
N ILE A 267 -41.41 -0.51 17.19
CA ILE A 267 -40.31 -0.01 16.36
C ILE A 267 -40.56 -0.56 14.95
N HIS A 268 -40.95 0.31 14.02
CA HIS A 268 -40.79 0.03 12.59
C HIS A 268 -39.29 -0.03 12.30
N VAL A 269 -38.77 -1.26 12.27
CA VAL A 269 -37.50 -1.63 11.66
C VAL A 269 -37.55 -1.13 10.21
N ASN A 270 -36.68 -0.18 9.86
CA ASN A 270 -36.60 0.32 8.50
C ASN A 270 -35.95 -0.79 7.63
N GLN A 271 -36.80 -1.63 7.04
CA GLN A 271 -36.43 -2.63 6.05
C GLN A 271 -35.94 -1.94 4.77
N GLY A 272 -34.70 -2.25 4.38
CA GLY A 272 -34.26 -2.36 2.98
C GLY A 272 -34.22 -1.09 2.14
N ARG A 273 -33.07 -0.38 2.12
CA ARG A 273 -32.69 0.34 0.88
C ARG A 273 -32.53 -0.71 -0.23
N SER A 274 -33.17 -0.50 -1.37
CA SER A 274 -32.98 -1.36 -2.54
C SER A 274 -31.49 -1.42 -2.88
N TRP A 275 -30.98 -2.61 -3.22
CA TRP A 275 -29.59 -2.80 -3.65
C TRP A 275 -29.22 -1.85 -4.81
N GLN A 276 -30.21 -1.48 -5.64
CA GLN A 276 -30.05 -0.50 -6.72
C GLN A 276 -29.83 0.93 -6.20
N ASP A 277 -30.48 1.33 -5.12
CA ASP A 277 -30.30 2.67 -4.52
C ASP A 277 -28.97 2.77 -3.77
N GLN A 278 -28.55 1.69 -3.12
CA GLN A 278 -27.25 1.62 -2.46
C GLN A 278 -26.09 1.62 -3.46
N THR A 279 -26.19 0.87 -4.56
CA THR A 279 -25.19 0.88 -5.65
C THR A 279 -25.15 2.23 -6.36
N ARG A 280 -26.30 2.88 -6.63
CA ARG A 280 -26.34 4.21 -7.24
C ARG A 280 -25.71 5.29 -6.34
N THR A 281 -25.92 5.21 -5.03
CA THR A 281 -25.29 6.11 -4.06
C THR A 281 -23.79 5.88 -4.00
N ASN A 282 -23.34 4.62 -3.95
CA ASN A 282 -21.92 4.25 -4.00
C ASN A 282 -21.24 4.71 -5.30
N LEU A 283 -21.92 4.61 -6.45
CA LEU A 283 -21.38 5.07 -7.73
C LEU A 283 -21.22 6.60 -7.77
N ARG A 284 -22.16 7.37 -7.20
CA ARG A 284 -22.01 8.83 -7.08
C ARG A 284 -20.83 9.21 -6.19
N ARG A 285 -20.60 8.47 -5.10
CA ARG A 285 -19.43 8.65 -4.23
C ARG A 285 -18.14 8.41 -5.00
N ILE A 286 -18.02 7.27 -5.69
CA ILE A 286 -16.86 6.95 -6.52
C ILE A 286 -16.62 8.06 -7.55
N LYS A 287 -17.66 8.58 -8.20
CA LYS A 287 -17.53 9.68 -9.17
C LYS A 287 -16.89 10.94 -8.56
N GLY A 288 -17.21 11.27 -7.30
CA GLY A 288 -16.62 12.40 -6.57
C GLY A 288 -15.15 12.18 -6.18
N LEU A 289 -14.75 10.93 -5.94
CA LEU A 289 -13.37 10.56 -5.61
C LEU A 289 -12.50 10.29 -6.84
N PHE A 290 -13.12 9.98 -7.98
CA PHE A 290 -12.43 9.45 -9.15
C PHE A 290 -11.35 10.39 -9.67
N ILE A 291 -11.72 11.64 -9.94
CA ILE A 291 -10.78 12.64 -10.45
C ILE A 291 -9.72 13.00 -9.40
N PRO A 292 -10.06 13.50 -8.19
CA PRO A 292 -9.05 14.02 -7.27
C PRO A 292 -8.10 12.97 -6.70
N PHE A 293 -8.52 11.71 -6.57
CA PHE A 293 -7.76 10.67 -5.86
C PHE A 293 -7.43 9.46 -6.73
N MET A 294 -8.41 8.92 -7.45
CA MET A 294 -8.23 7.67 -8.21
C MET A 294 -7.38 7.88 -9.46
N VAL A 295 -7.51 9.02 -10.16
CA VAL A 295 -6.73 9.30 -11.38
C VAL A 295 -5.24 9.52 -11.08
N PRO A 296 -4.82 10.37 -10.13
CA PRO A 296 -3.40 10.48 -9.76
C PRO A 296 -2.79 9.14 -9.34
N MET A 297 -3.52 8.38 -8.52
CA MET A 297 -3.09 7.06 -8.09
C MET A 297 -2.97 6.07 -9.26
N LEU A 298 -3.91 6.08 -10.20
CA LEU A 298 -3.82 5.27 -11.41
C LEU A 298 -2.60 5.65 -12.26
N LEU A 299 -2.38 6.95 -12.49
CA LEU A 299 -1.28 7.46 -13.31
C LEU A 299 0.09 7.11 -12.73
N VAL A 300 0.28 7.31 -11.42
CA VAL A 300 1.57 7.00 -10.78
C VAL A 300 1.87 5.50 -10.88
N TYR A 301 0.88 4.64 -10.62
CA TYR A 301 1.06 3.18 -10.67
C TYR A 301 1.28 2.68 -12.10
N ILE A 302 0.62 3.26 -13.10
CA ILE A 302 0.91 2.92 -14.50
C ILE A 302 2.35 3.27 -14.84
N ALA A 303 2.79 4.50 -14.56
CA ALA A 303 4.13 4.95 -14.91
C ALA A 303 5.22 4.16 -14.16
N GLU A 304 5.04 3.96 -12.86
CA GLU A 304 5.92 3.19 -11.98
C GLU A 304 6.09 1.74 -12.44
N TYR A 305 5.00 1.03 -12.73
CA TYR A 305 5.09 -0.38 -13.11
C TYR A 305 5.59 -0.55 -14.55
N VAL A 306 5.30 0.39 -15.47
CA VAL A 306 5.92 0.39 -16.81
C VAL A 306 7.43 0.63 -16.72
N ILE A 307 7.89 1.50 -15.82
CA ILE A 307 9.33 1.65 -15.54
C ILE A 307 9.90 0.32 -15.04
N ASN A 308 9.33 -0.23 -13.97
CA ASN A 308 9.87 -1.43 -13.32
C ASN A 308 9.82 -2.69 -14.19
N GLN A 309 8.82 -2.85 -15.04
CA GLN A 309 8.61 -4.10 -15.78
C GLN A 309 8.91 -3.98 -17.27
N GLY A 310 8.69 -2.82 -17.87
CA GLY A 310 8.93 -2.59 -19.30
C GLY A 310 10.32 -2.01 -19.58
N VAL A 311 10.72 -0.98 -18.83
CA VAL A 311 11.94 -0.20 -19.14
C VAL A 311 13.17 -0.74 -18.39
N ALA A 312 13.07 -0.99 -17.09
CA ALA A 312 14.19 -1.41 -16.23
C ALA A 312 14.94 -2.66 -16.72
N PRO A 313 14.29 -3.70 -17.29
CA PRO A 313 15.01 -4.83 -17.88
C PRO A 313 15.91 -4.50 -19.08
N THR A 314 15.77 -3.29 -19.66
CA THR A 314 16.53 -2.80 -20.82
C THR A 314 17.52 -1.68 -20.44
N LEU A 315 17.54 -1.24 -19.19
CA LEU A 315 18.49 -0.26 -18.66
C LEU A 315 19.80 -0.96 -18.27
N LEU A 316 20.59 -1.34 -19.27
CA LEU A 316 21.83 -2.10 -19.08
C LEU A 316 23.05 -1.26 -19.46
N PHE A 317 24.08 -1.32 -18.61
CA PHE A 317 25.36 -0.63 -18.77
C PHE A 317 26.48 -1.65 -19.02
N PRO A 318 27.58 -1.26 -19.70
CA PRO A 318 28.76 -2.12 -19.84
C PRO A 318 29.27 -2.62 -18.49
N LEU A 319 29.58 -3.91 -18.38
CA LEU A 319 30.01 -4.52 -17.11
C LEU A 319 31.27 -3.85 -16.54
N SER A 320 32.19 -3.40 -17.41
CA SER A 320 33.42 -2.70 -17.03
C SER A 320 33.21 -1.38 -16.29
N GLU A 321 32.04 -0.74 -16.48
CA GLU A 321 31.70 0.56 -15.89
C GLU A 321 30.65 0.42 -14.78
N SER A 322 30.20 -0.81 -14.52
CA SER A 322 29.16 -1.12 -13.55
C SER A 322 29.73 -1.89 -12.36
N PRO A 323 29.08 -1.86 -11.18
CA PRO A 323 29.53 -2.64 -10.03
C PRO A 323 29.18 -4.15 -10.14
N PHE A 324 28.75 -4.64 -11.31
CA PHE A 324 28.21 -5.99 -11.47
C PHE A 324 29.07 -6.86 -12.39
N GLU A 325 29.16 -8.14 -12.04
CA GLU A 325 29.83 -9.17 -12.86
C GLU A 325 28.87 -9.79 -13.92
N HIS A 326 27.55 -9.67 -13.71
CA HIS A 326 26.53 -10.25 -14.58
C HIS A 326 25.39 -9.27 -14.86
N PHE A 327 24.88 -9.26 -16.09
CA PHE A 327 23.74 -8.42 -16.48
C PHE A 327 22.45 -8.75 -15.73
N ARG A 328 22.30 -9.99 -15.24
CA ARG A 328 21.16 -10.42 -14.41
C ARG A 328 21.05 -9.63 -13.10
N SER A 329 22.14 -9.08 -12.58
CA SER A 329 22.18 -8.40 -11.29
C SER A 329 21.58 -6.99 -11.31
N PHE A 330 21.48 -6.35 -12.47
CA PHE A 330 20.92 -4.99 -12.59
C PHE A 330 19.46 -4.93 -12.13
N TYR A 331 18.62 -5.84 -12.62
CA TYR A 331 17.18 -5.83 -12.34
C TYR A 331 16.85 -6.03 -10.85
N PRO A 332 17.41 -7.02 -10.14
CA PRO A 332 17.26 -7.14 -8.68
C PRO A 332 17.76 -5.91 -7.93
N THR A 333 18.88 -5.30 -8.34
CA THR A 333 19.40 -4.09 -7.67
C THR A 333 18.49 -2.88 -7.88
N TYR A 334 17.98 -2.66 -9.10
CA TYR A 334 16.99 -1.61 -9.35
C TYR A 334 15.75 -1.81 -8.49
N ASN A 335 15.21 -3.02 -8.43
CA ASN A 335 14.06 -3.33 -7.59
C ASN A 335 14.37 -3.07 -6.10
N ALA A 336 15.52 -3.49 -5.59
CA ALA A 336 15.92 -3.22 -4.21
C ALA A 336 15.98 -1.72 -3.89
N ILE A 337 16.61 -0.92 -4.76
CA ILE A 337 16.72 0.54 -4.60
C ILE A 337 15.34 1.20 -4.64
N TYR A 338 14.50 0.80 -5.60
CA TYR A 338 13.12 1.25 -5.72
C TYR A 338 12.33 0.95 -4.43
N GLN A 339 12.42 -0.28 -3.89
CA GLN A 339 11.72 -0.68 -2.68
C GLN A 339 12.19 0.09 -1.44
N ILE A 340 13.47 0.47 -1.35
CA ILE A 340 13.96 1.37 -0.30
C ILE A 340 13.27 2.74 -0.39
N GLY A 341 13.15 3.29 -1.60
CA GLY A 341 12.41 4.52 -1.86
C GLY A 341 10.94 4.40 -1.46
N VAL A 342 10.27 3.30 -1.82
CA VAL A 342 8.87 3.03 -1.44
C VAL A 342 8.73 2.92 0.09
N PHE A 343 9.63 2.20 0.76
CA PHE A 343 9.59 2.06 2.21
C PHE A 343 9.74 3.40 2.94
N ILE A 344 10.70 4.24 2.52
CA ILE A 344 10.93 5.56 3.11
C ILE A 344 9.72 6.46 2.89
N SER A 345 9.21 6.53 1.65
CA SER A 345 8.08 7.39 1.31
C SER A 345 6.79 6.98 2.01
N ARG A 346 6.48 5.67 2.09
CA ARG A 346 5.29 5.19 2.82
C ARG A 346 5.40 5.38 4.34
N SER A 347 6.62 5.42 4.88
CA SER A 347 6.87 5.70 6.31
C SER A 347 6.84 7.20 6.63
N SER A 348 6.81 8.08 5.63
CA SER A 348 6.94 9.54 5.81
C SER A 348 5.64 10.25 6.21
N THR A 349 4.47 9.62 6.06
CA THR A 349 3.14 10.25 6.25
C THR A 349 2.94 10.93 7.61
N PRO A 350 3.45 10.41 8.74
CA PRO A 350 3.34 11.10 10.03
C PRO A 350 4.12 12.42 10.09
N PHE A 351 5.15 12.58 9.24
CA PHE A 351 6.07 13.71 9.25
C PHE A 351 5.79 14.72 8.13
N TYR A 352 5.36 14.23 6.97
CA TYR A 352 5.16 15.05 5.78
C TYR A 352 3.92 14.60 5.01
N ARG A 353 3.01 15.55 4.76
CA ARG A 353 1.77 15.32 4.00
C ARG A 353 1.70 16.21 2.77
N ILE A 354 1.41 15.59 1.63
CA ILE A 354 1.23 16.24 0.34
C ILE A 354 -0.24 16.19 -0.05
N HIS A 355 -0.84 17.37 -0.17
CA HIS A 355 -2.25 17.52 -0.55
C HIS A 355 -2.45 17.55 -2.08
N ASN A 356 -1.39 17.87 -2.85
CA ASN A 356 -1.42 17.89 -4.31
C ASN A 356 -0.86 16.58 -4.87
N LEU A 357 -1.75 15.62 -5.13
CA LEU A 357 -1.40 14.28 -5.62
C LEU A 357 -1.02 14.26 -7.12
N TYR A 358 -1.45 15.25 -7.89
CA TYR A 358 -1.17 15.30 -9.33
C TYR A 358 0.29 15.63 -9.63
N LEU A 359 0.91 16.50 -8.84
CA LEU A 359 2.32 16.88 -9.04
C LEU A 359 3.27 15.67 -9.00
N PRO A 360 3.31 14.86 -7.93
CA PRO A 360 4.17 13.67 -7.90
C PRO A 360 3.78 12.64 -8.97
N SER A 361 2.49 12.52 -9.32
CA SER A 361 2.04 11.61 -10.38
C SER A 361 2.54 12.05 -11.77
N LEU A 362 2.53 13.35 -12.06
CA LEU A 362 3.09 13.92 -13.30
C LEU A 362 4.61 13.77 -13.35
N LEU A 363 5.30 14.02 -12.23
CA LEU A 363 6.74 13.78 -12.12
C LEU A 363 7.09 12.32 -12.42
N GLN A 364 6.25 11.38 -12.01
CA GLN A 364 6.44 9.96 -12.33
C GLN A 364 6.31 9.66 -13.83
N VAL A 365 5.35 10.30 -14.51
CA VAL A 365 5.23 10.19 -15.98
C VAL A 365 6.45 10.79 -16.68
N VAL A 366 6.99 11.90 -16.16
CA VAL A 366 8.24 12.48 -16.66
C VAL A 366 9.42 11.52 -16.44
N ASN A 367 9.51 10.85 -15.28
CA ASN A 367 10.53 9.83 -15.05
C ASN A 367 10.42 8.67 -16.06
N LEU A 368 9.21 8.20 -16.35
CA LEU A 368 8.99 7.17 -17.38
C LEU A 368 9.49 7.63 -18.75
N ALA A 369 9.15 8.85 -19.16
CA ALA A 369 9.62 9.41 -20.41
C ALA A 369 11.15 9.53 -20.44
N LEU A 370 11.76 10.02 -19.37
CA LEU A 370 13.20 10.19 -19.23
C LEU A 370 13.95 8.85 -19.31
N LEU A 371 13.50 7.83 -18.56
CA LEU A 371 14.12 6.50 -18.56
C LEU A 371 13.90 5.78 -19.89
N THR A 372 12.74 5.96 -20.53
CA THR A 372 12.48 5.41 -21.87
C THR A 372 13.39 6.07 -22.91
N LEU A 373 13.52 7.40 -22.87
CA LEU A 373 14.46 8.12 -23.75
C LEU A 373 15.90 7.69 -23.49
N HIS A 374 16.27 7.43 -22.25
CA HIS A 374 17.61 6.92 -21.93
C HIS A 374 17.81 5.50 -22.47
N ALA A 375 16.81 4.61 -22.35
CA ALA A 375 16.86 3.27 -22.93
C ALA A 375 17.03 3.29 -24.45
N LEU A 376 16.49 4.32 -25.13
CA LEU A 376 16.70 4.55 -26.56
C LEU A 376 18.08 5.18 -26.82
N PHE A 377 18.35 6.38 -26.32
CA PHE A 377 19.49 7.19 -26.79
C PHE A 377 20.78 7.07 -25.96
N ASP A 378 20.76 6.33 -24.85
CA ASP A 378 21.93 6.09 -23.99
C ASP A 378 22.65 7.35 -23.47
N PHE A 379 21.92 8.43 -23.23
CA PHE A 379 22.55 9.72 -22.89
C PHE A 379 23.05 9.85 -21.44
N ILE A 380 22.67 8.93 -20.52
CA ILE A 380 23.13 8.96 -19.12
C ILE A 380 24.43 8.15 -19.05
N PRO A 381 25.57 8.77 -18.67
CA PRO A 381 26.87 8.13 -18.78
C PRO A 381 27.18 7.14 -17.65
N THR A 382 26.44 7.17 -16.54
CA THR A 382 26.75 6.34 -15.36
C THR A 382 25.53 5.68 -14.76
N VAL A 383 25.70 4.43 -14.33
CA VAL A 383 24.65 3.64 -13.66
C VAL A 383 24.18 4.26 -12.34
N TRP A 384 25.07 4.96 -11.63
CA TRP A 384 24.76 5.62 -10.36
C TRP A 384 23.68 6.69 -10.49
N LEU A 385 23.64 7.42 -11.61
CA LEU A 385 22.56 8.38 -11.88
C LEU A 385 21.22 7.67 -12.07
N VAL A 386 21.21 6.51 -12.74
CA VAL A 386 20.00 5.68 -12.87
C VAL A 386 19.56 5.16 -11.50
N PHE A 387 20.48 4.75 -10.62
CA PHE A 387 20.13 4.38 -9.23
C PHE A 387 19.44 5.52 -8.47
N ILE A 388 19.90 6.76 -8.62
CA ILE A 388 19.25 7.92 -8.00
C ILE A 388 17.84 8.13 -8.57
N ILE A 389 17.66 7.98 -9.89
CA ILE A 389 16.35 8.12 -10.55
C ILE A 389 15.39 7.01 -10.10
N VAL A 390 15.85 5.76 -10.00
CA VAL A 390 15.05 4.61 -9.52
C VAL A 390 14.69 4.77 -8.04
N PHE A 391 15.60 5.29 -7.22
CA PHE A 391 15.30 5.63 -5.83
C PHE A 391 14.22 6.72 -5.74
N TRP A 392 14.34 7.76 -6.57
CA TRP A 392 13.37 8.86 -6.68
C TRP A 392 11.99 8.38 -7.16
N GLU A 393 11.97 7.48 -8.13
CA GLU A 393 10.77 6.80 -8.61
C GLU A 393 10.03 6.10 -7.45
N GLY A 394 10.75 5.30 -6.64
CA GLY A 394 10.16 4.65 -5.48
C GLY A 394 9.60 5.62 -4.45
N LEU A 395 10.24 6.78 -4.26
CA LEU A 395 9.74 7.83 -3.37
C LEU A 395 8.40 8.41 -3.87
N LEU A 396 8.28 8.72 -5.16
CA LEU A 396 7.05 9.30 -5.72
C LEU A 396 5.87 8.34 -5.61
N GLY A 397 6.08 7.06 -5.95
CA GLY A 397 5.07 6.02 -5.86
C GLY A 397 4.49 5.85 -4.46
N GLY A 398 5.38 5.65 -3.47
CA GLY A 398 4.96 5.46 -2.09
C GLY A 398 4.33 6.71 -1.47
N VAL A 399 4.80 7.92 -1.80
CA VAL A 399 4.21 9.19 -1.33
C VAL A 399 2.78 9.33 -1.84
N VAL A 400 2.52 9.10 -3.13
CA VAL A 400 1.17 9.22 -3.69
C VAL A 400 0.22 8.21 -3.04
N TYR A 401 0.66 6.96 -2.86
CA TYR A 401 -0.17 5.92 -2.23
C TYR A 401 -0.65 6.35 -0.84
N VAL A 402 0.27 6.66 0.08
CA VAL A 402 -0.12 6.97 1.48
C VAL A 402 -0.87 8.29 1.62
N ASN A 403 -0.50 9.31 0.83
CA ASN A 403 -1.19 10.59 0.89
C ASN A 403 -2.58 10.53 0.28
N THR A 404 -2.81 9.69 -0.73
CA THR A 404 -4.16 9.46 -1.28
C THR A 404 -5.12 8.97 -0.19
N PHE A 405 -4.72 7.94 0.57
CA PHE A 405 -5.55 7.43 1.66
C PHE A 405 -5.65 8.41 2.84
N ALA A 406 -4.60 9.17 3.13
CA ALA A 406 -4.64 10.18 4.18
C ALA A 406 -5.62 11.31 3.85
N GLU A 407 -5.59 11.81 2.61
CA GLU A 407 -6.52 12.85 2.14
C GLU A 407 -7.97 12.37 2.14
N ILE A 408 -8.23 11.13 1.72
CA ILE A 408 -9.56 10.53 1.79
C ILE A 408 -10.00 10.41 3.26
N ALA A 409 -9.09 10.00 4.14
CA ALA A 409 -9.38 9.88 5.56
C ALA A 409 -9.69 11.24 6.23
N ASP A 410 -9.18 12.35 5.69
CA ASP A 410 -9.45 13.68 6.25
C ASP A 410 -10.67 14.35 5.62
N ARG A 411 -10.87 14.22 4.30
CA ARG A 411 -11.92 14.93 3.56
C ARG A 411 -13.27 14.21 3.50
N VAL A 412 -13.28 12.87 3.62
CA VAL A 412 -14.53 12.09 3.52
C VAL A 412 -15.20 11.96 4.89
N PRO A 413 -16.53 12.19 4.98
CA PRO A 413 -17.32 11.96 6.18
C PRO A 413 -17.14 10.54 6.73
N LYS A 414 -17.20 10.37 8.06
CA LYS A 414 -16.92 9.08 8.73
C LYS A 414 -17.78 7.92 8.19
N GLU A 415 -19.05 8.18 7.93
CA GLU A 415 -20.03 7.20 7.42
C GLU A 415 -19.62 6.59 6.07
N ASP A 416 -18.94 7.37 5.23
CA ASP A 416 -18.60 7.00 3.86
C ASP A 416 -17.12 6.62 3.70
N ARG A 417 -16.33 6.75 4.77
CA ARG A 417 -14.87 6.65 4.73
C ARG A 417 -14.38 5.23 4.50
N GLU A 418 -14.96 4.25 5.18
CA GLU A 418 -14.58 2.84 5.02
C GLU A 418 -14.77 2.38 3.58
N PHE A 419 -15.93 2.69 2.99
CA PHE A 419 -16.22 2.38 1.59
C PHE A 419 -15.29 3.14 0.63
N SER A 420 -15.06 4.42 0.87
CA SER A 420 -14.22 5.27 0.01
C SER A 420 -12.76 4.84 0.00
N LEU A 421 -12.19 4.58 1.18
CA LEU A 421 -10.85 4.04 1.34
C LEU A 421 -10.71 2.71 0.59
N GLY A 422 -11.69 1.83 0.76
CA GLY A 422 -11.71 0.56 0.06
C GLY A 422 -11.81 0.71 -1.46
N ALA A 423 -12.76 1.50 -1.96
CA ALA A 423 -13.00 1.69 -3.38
C ALA A 423 -11.78 2.31 -4.10
N THR A 424 -11.03 3.19 -3.44
CA THR A 424 -9.83 3.79 -4.03
C THR A 424 -8.69 2.78 -4.24
N THR A 425 -8.63 1.68 -3.48
CA THR A 425 -7.64 0.61 -3.73
C THR A 425 -7.82 -0.04 -5.12
N VAL A 426 -8.99 0.08 -5.76
CA VAL A 426 -9.17 -0.41 -7.14
C VAL A 426 -8.21 0.28 -8.11
N SER A 427 -7.86 1.54 -7.85
CA SER A 427 -7.02 2.36 -8.73
C SER A 427 -5.59 1.87 -8.83
N ASP A 428 -4.99 1.41 -7.71
CA ASP A 428 -3.63 0.85 -7.76
C ASP A 428 -3.60 -0.41 -8.64
N SER A 429 -4.54 -1.32 -8.45
CA SER A 429 -4.55 -2.63 -9.09
C SER A 429 -4.93 -2.53 -10.56
N ALA A 430 -5.82 -1.58 -10.89
CA ALA A 430 -6.07 -1.20 -12.28
C ALA A 430 -4.79 -0.68 -12.94
N GLY A 431 -4.03 0.17 -12.25
CA GLY A 431 -2.79 0.74 -12.77
C GLY A 431 -1.73 -0.32 -13.04
N ILE A 432 -1.53 -1.24 -12.09
CA ILE A 432 -0.61 -2.38 -12.23
C ILE A 432 -1.05 -3.29 -13.40
N CYS A 433 -2.35 -3.58 -13.52
CA CYS A 433 -2.86 -4.43 -14.61
C CYS A 433 -2.62 -3.80 -15.99
N ILE A 434 -2.90 -2.49 -16.12
CA ILE A 434 -2.64 -1.74 -17.37
C ILE A 434 -1.14 -1.72 -17.67
N ALA A 435 -0.31 -1.44 -16.67
CA ALA A 435 1.14 -1.42 -16.82
C ALA A 435 1.70 -2.78 -17.24
N GLY A 436 1.20 -3.88 -16.66
CA GLY A 436 1.61 -5.23 -17.04
C GLY A 436 1.32 -5.54 -18.51
N LEU A 437 0.14 -5.15 -19.01
CA LEU A 437 -0.21 -5.30 -20.43
C LEU A 437 0.67 -4.44 -21.35
N LEU A 438 0.93 -3.18 -20.95
CA LEU A 438 1.80 -2.29 -21.72
C LEU A 438 3.25 -2.79 -21.75
N SER A 439 3.77 -3.25 -20.62
CA SER A 439 5.17 -3.68 -20.45
C SER A 439 5.53 -4.87 -21.31
N MET A 440 4.58 -5.79 -21.56
CA MET A 440 4.79 -6.94 -22.46
C MET A 440 5.20 -6.51 -23.87
N GLY A 441 4.60 -5.45 -24.40
CA GLY A 441 4.99 -4.88 -25.69
C GLY A 441 6.21 -3.96 -25.59
N TRP A 442 6.27 -3.17 -24.52
CA TRP A 442 7.29 -2.14 -24.34
C TRP A 442 8.70 -2.72 -24.20
N GLU A 443 8.89 -3.79 -23.40
CA GLU A 443 10.20 -4.43 -23.22
C GLU A 443 10.74 -4.99 -24.54
N VAL A 444 9.89 -5.72 -25.29
CA VAL A 444 10.28 -6.33 -26.57
C VAL A 444 10.64 -5.26 -27.58
N TRP A 445 9.84 -4.20 -27.66
CA TRP A 445 10.10 -3.07 -28.56
C TRP A 445 11.42 -2.38 -28.22
N LEU A 446 11.65 -2.02 -26.95
CA LEU A 446 12.90 -1.38 -26.51
C LEU A 446 14.12 -2.27 -26.77
N CYS A 447 14.06 -3.56 -26.42
CA CYS A 447 15.16 -4.48 -26.68
C CYS A 447 15.42 -4.67 -28.18
N SER A 448 14.38 -4.75 -29.01
CA SER A 448 14.54 -4.85 -30.47
C SER A 448 15.20 -3.59 -31.07
N TRP A 449 14.83 -2.42 -30.56
CA TRP A 449 15.40 -1.14 -30.96
C TRP A 449 16.88 -1.06 -30.57
N GLN A 450 17.23 -1.43 -29.34
CA GLN A 450 18.61 -1.42 -28.84
C GLN A 450 19.52 -2.33 -29.66
N VAL A 451 19.05 -3.54 -29.97
CA VAL A 451 19.78 -4.49 -30.82
C VAL A 451 19.99 -3.94 -32.22
N GLY A 452 18.97 -3.27 -32.79
CA GLY A 452 19.07 -2.60 -34.09
C GLY A 452 20.11 -1.48 -34.14
N HIS A 453 20.48 -0.91 -32.99
CA HIS A 453 21.49 0.15 -32.84
C HIS A 453 22.81 -0.36 -32.23
N GLY A 454 23.04 -1.67 -32.21
CA GLY A 454 24.31 -2.28 -31.79
C GLY A 454 24.47 -2.54 -30.30
N ARG A 455 23.40 -2.43 -29.49
CA ARG A 455 23.38 -2.78 -28.06
C ARG A 455 22.58 -4.07 -27.84
N ASP A 456 23.26 -5.19 -27.68
CA ASP A 456 22.64 -6.51 -27.56
C ASP A 456 22.58 -7.05 -26.11
N TYR A 457 22.90 -6.22 -25.11
CA TYR A 457 22.88 -6.59 -23.68
C TYR A 457 21.56 -7.23 -23.24
N CYS A 458 20.43 -6.77 -23.79
CA CYS A 458 19.11 -7.30 -23.46
C CYS A 458 18.90 -8.76 -23.90
N ARG A 459 19.71 -9.27 -24.84
CA ARG A 459 19.72 -10.68 -25.29
C ARG A 459 20.75 -11.54 -24.55
N GLN A 460 21.71 -10.93 -23.87
CA GLN A 460 22.76 -11.62 -23.10
C GLN A 460 22.33 -11.89 -21.64
N LYS A 461 21.02 -11.92 -21.34
CA LYS A 461 20.44 -12.03 -19.98
C LYS A 461 20.62 -13.39 -19.29
N THR A 462 21.38 -14.33 -19.87
CA THR A 462 21.63 -15.67 -19.31
C THR A 462 22.49 -15.67 -18.06
#